data_AF-W1WZM8-F1
#
_entry.id   AF-W1WZM8-F1
#
_cell.length_a   1.000
_cell.length_b   1.000
_cell.length_c   1.000
_cell.angle_alpha   90.00
_cell.angle_beta   90.00
_cell.angle_gamma   90.00
#
_symmetry.space_group_name_H-M   'P 1'
#
loop_
_entity.id
_entity.type
_entity.pdbx_description
1 polymer ?
#
loop_
_entity_poly.entity_id
_entity_poly.type
_entity_poly.pdbx_seq_one_letter_code
_entity_poly.pdbx_strand_id
1 'polypeptide(L)'
;RSMTDDGFEHDHTIAVVDFMCEESSRFGAATLGSKAMRGELTLQDLHRLVDKQGISLYDALKGRNLNPDAIEHMEYKRPVKSFTEIHIEQGKVLEHEAKPIGIVTGIGAPERFYVTIRGNADHSGATPMNLRHDALCGASKIILGIEEIASMQEEPPVVGTVGVVEVVPGAMNVIPGAVKLGVDIRSISKVA
;
A
#
# COMPACT_ATOMS: atom_id res chain seq x y z
N ARG A 1 25.11 -19.46 7.47
CA ARG A 1 26.29 -20.01 6.77
C ARG A 1 27.58 -19.40 7.30
N SER A 2 27.93 -18.13 7.00
CA SER A 2 29.21 -17.54 7.48
C SER A 2 29.44 -17.74 8.98
N MET A 3 28.47 -17.39 9.83
CA MET A 3 28.56 -17.61 11.28
C MET A 3 28.89 -19.06 11.68
N THR A 4 28.37 -20.03 10.93
CA THR A 4 28.66 -21.46 11.14
C THR A 4 30.07 -21.81 10.69
N ASP A 5 30.46 -21.34 9.51
CA ASP A 5 31.79 -21.57 8.92
C ASP A 5 32.90 -20.95 9.79
N ASP A 6 32.61 -19.82 10.42
CA ASP A 6 33.51 -19.08 11.33
C ASP A 6 33.50 -19.62 12.77
N GLY A 7 32.66 -20.63 13.08
CA GLY A 7 32.53 -21.20 14.42
C GLY A 7 32.00 -20.22 15.47
N PHE A 8 31.19 -19.24 15.06
CA PHE A 8 30.66 -18.21 15.94
C PHE A 8 29.62 -18.79 16.91
N GLU A 9 29.84 -18.62 18.21
CA GLU A 9 28.87 -18.98 19.24
C GLU A 9 27.92 -17.82 19.54
N HIS A 10 26.63 -18.13 19.68
CA HIS A 10 25.56 -17.15 19.83
C HIS A 10 24.82 -17.36 21.14
N ASP A 11 24.58 -16.26 21.87
CA ASP A 11 23.79 -16.26 23.13
C ASP A 11 22.29 -16.52 22.91
N HIS A 12 21.81 -16.36 21.67
CA HIS A 12 20.41 -16.51 21.29
C HIS A 12 20.25 -17.31 20.00
N THR A 13 19.15 -18.06 19.88
CA THR A 13 18.79 -18.75 18.64
C THR A 13 18.56 -17.76 17.50
N ILE A 14 19.26 -17.96 16.39
CA ILE A 14 19.01 -17.26 15.13
C ILE A 14 18.14 -18.16 14.24
N ALA A 15 17.03 -17.60 13.74
CA ALA A 15 16.14 -18.28 12.81
C ALA A 15 16.00 -17.45 11.53
N VAL A 16 15.99 -18.13 10.39
CA VAL A 16 15.66 -17.52 9.10
C VAL A 16 14.21 -17.88 8.78
N VAL A 17 13.42 -16.90 8.37
CA VAL A 17 12.01 -17.08 8.00
C VAL A 17 11.79 -16.56 6.58
N ASP A 18 10.95 -17.29 5.83
CA ASP A 18 10.46 -16.89 4.52
C ASP A 18 8.94 -16.74 4.62
N PHE A 19 8.46 -15.49 4.53
CA PHE A 19 7.04 -15.20 4.66
C PHE A 19 6.32 -15.35 3.32
N MET A 20 5.30 -16.21 3.29
CA MET A 20 4.44 -16.33 2.12
C MET A 20 3.60 -15.07 1.91
N CYS A 21 3.48 -14.65 0.65
CA CYS A 21 2.59 -13.55 0.23
C CYS A 21 2.82 -12.26 1.04
N GLU A 22 4.08 -11.84 1.14
CA GLU A 22 4.42 -10.46 1.52
C GLU A 22 3.72 -9.49 0.54
N GLU A 23 3.88 -9.74 -0.75
CA GLU A 23 3.22 -8.99 -1.82
C GLU A 23 1.70 -9.26 -1.91
N SER A 24 0.95 -8.24 -2.33
CA SER A 24 -0.51 -8.33 -2.52
C SER A 24 -0.98 -8.89 -3.86
N SER A 25 -0.05 -9.33 -4.70
CA SER A 25 -0.27 -9.55 -6.15
C SER A 25 -1.34 -10.59 -6.52
N ARG A 26 -1.48 -11.66 -5.73
CA ARG A 26 -2.42 -12.75 -6.04
C ARG A 26 -3.81 -12.57 -5.42
N PHE A 27 -3.87 -12.24 -4.12
CA PHE A 27 -5.11 -12.24 -3.35
C PHE A 27 -5.60 -10.84 -2.96
N GLY A 28 -4.95 -9.78 -3.46
CA GLY A 28 -5.28 -8.39 -3.10
C GLY A 28 -4.98 -8.04 -1.64
N ALA A 29 -4.22 -8.88 -0.94
CA ALA A 29 -3.82 -8.69 0.45
C ALA A 29 -2.34 -9.05 0.63
N ALA A 30 -1.60 -8.15 1.25
CA ALA A 30 -0.18 -8.27 1.57
C ALA A 30 0.04 -8.89 2.96
N THR A 31 1.29 -9.28 3.21
CA THR A 31 1.85 -9.72 4.50
C THR A 31 1.12 -10.88 5.15
N LEU A 32 0.57 -11.79 4.35
CA LEU A 32 -0.27 -12.89 4.86
C LEU A 32 0.52 -13.86 5.73
N GLY A 33 1.74 -14.22 5.34
CA GLY A 33 2.59 -15.14 6.10
C GLY A 33 2.99 -14.58 7.48
N SER A 34 3.34 -13.29 7.55
CA SER A 34 3.67 -12.64 8.82
C SER A 34 2.42 -12.39 9.69
N LYS A 35 1.27 -12.11 9.09
CA LYS A 35 -0.04 -12.10 9.80
C LYS A 35 -0.37 -13.47 10.38
N ALA A 36 -0.16 -14.55 9.63
CA ALA A 36 -0.35 -15.92 10.14
C ALA A 36 0.57 -16.18 11.35
N MET A 37 1.85 -15.80 11.24
CA MET A 37 2.81 -15.91 12.35
C MET A 37 2.36 -15.14 13.59
N ARG A 38 1.67 -14.00 13.41
CA ARG A 38 1.11 -13.15 14.47
C ARG A 38 -0.27 -13.57 14.97
N GLY A 39 -0.88 -14.60 14.37
CA GLY A 39 -2.25 -15.03 14.72
C GLY A 39 -3.34 -14.08 14.20
N GLU A 40 -3.05 -13.27 13.19
CA GLU A 40 -3.93 -12.23 12.64
C GLU A 40 -4.70 -12.68 11.38
N LEU A 41 -4.67 -13.98 11.05
CA LEU A 41 -5.50 -14.55 9.98
C LEU A 41 -6.54 -15.50 10.56
N THR A 42 -7.79 -15.27 10.17
CA THR A 42 -8.91 -16.16 10.52
C THR A 42 -9.19 -17.15 9.39
N LEU A 43 -9.92 -18.23 9.70
CA LEU A 43 -10.40 -19.14 8.66
C LEU A 43 -11.31 -18.42 7.65
N GLN A 44 -12.11 -17.47 8.13
CA GLN A 44 -12.96 -16.64 7.29
C GLN A 44 -12.16 -15.80 6.29
N ASP A 45 -11.01 -15.24 6.70
CA ASP A 45 -10.12 -14.50 5.80
C ASP A 45 -9.62 -15.40 4.66
N LEU A 46 -9.26 -16.64 4.95
CA LEU A 46 -8.75 -17.58 3.94
C LEU A 46 -9.79 -17.87 2.84
N HIS A 47 -11.08 -17.94 3.21
CA HIS A 47 -12.16 -18.12 2.24
C HIS A 47 -12.51 -16.83 1.49
N ARG A 48 -12.39 -15.67 2.15
CA ARG A 48 -12.72 -14.35 1.57
C ARG A 48 -11.66 -13.86 0.57
N LEU A 49 -10.40 -14.20 0.81
CA LEU A 49 -9.28 -13.83 -0.05
C LEU A 49 -9.27 -14.74 -1.29
N VAL A 50 -9.77 -14.21 -2.41
CA VAL A 50 -9.95 -14.95 -3.66
C VAL A 50 -9.12 -14.30 -4.76
N ASP A 51 -8.38 -15.10 -5.51
CA ASP A 51 -7.58 -14.61 -6.64
C ASP A 51 -8.44 -14.34 -7.89
N LYS A 52 -7.81 -13.79 -8.93
CA LYS A 52 -8.49 -13.43 -10.20
C LYS A 52 -9.09 -14.63 -10.94
N GLN A 53 -8.70 -15.85 -10.59
CA GLN A 53 -9.20 -17.09 -11.17
C GLN A 53 -10.34 -17.70 -10.34
N GLY A 54 -10.72 -17.07 -9.23
CA GLY A 54 -11.76 -17.56 -8.34
C GLY A 54 -11.26 -18.58 -7.31
N ILE A 55 -9.94 -18.77 -7.17
CA ILE A 55 -9.36 -19.70 -6.19
C ILE A 55 -9.18 -18.96 -4.86
N SER A 56 -9.76 -19.49 -3.79
CA SER A 56 -9.57 -18.94 -2.46
C SER A 56 -8.16 -19.23 -1.91
N LEU A 57 -7.67 -18.40 -0.99
CA LEU A 57 -6.42 -18.68 -0.27
C LEU A 57 -6.50 -20.02 0.47
N TYR A 58 -7.67 -20.36 1.01
CA TYR A 58 -7.95 -21.68 1.60
C TYR A 58 -7.65 -22.82 0.60
N ASP A 59 -8.24 -22.77 -0.59
CA ASP A 59 -8.07 -23.81 -1.61
C ASP A 59 -6.63 -23.85 -2.13
N ALA A 60 -5.98 -22.69 -2.27
CA ALA A 60 -4.59 -22.60 -2.68
C ALA A 60 -3.64 -23.24 -1.65
N LEU A 61 -3.90 -23.07 -0.35
CA LEU A 61 -3.14 -23.71 0.72
C LEU A 61 -3.41 -25.22 0.77
N LYS A 62 -4.67 -25.65 0.69
CA LYS A 62 -5.04 -27.08 0.60
C LYS A 62 -4.37 -27.76 -0.60
N GLY A 63 -4.39 -27.12 -1.77
CA GLY A 63 -3.78 -27.64 -2.99
C GLY A 63 -2.25 -27.77 -2.92
N ARG A 64 -1.61 -27.09 -1.95
CA ARG A 64 -0.17 -27.24 -1.62
C ARG A 64 0.08 -28.24 -0.49
N ASN A 65 -0.91 -29.06 -0.12
CA ASN A 65 -0.87 -29.99 1.00
C ASN A 65 -0.61 -29.32 2.36
N LEU A 66 -1.04 -28.08 2.54
CA LEU A 66 -1.03 -27.39 3.83
C LEU A 66 -2.36 -27.57 4.56
N ASN A 67 -2.38 -27.28 5.86
CA ASN A 67 -3.58 -27.37 6.71
C ASN A 67 -4.14 -25.98 7.05
N PRO A 68 -4.95 -25.35 6.19
CA PRO A 68 -5.55 -24.05 6.47
C PRO A 68 -6.62 -24.08 7.57
N ASP A 69 -7.21 -25.25 7.90
CA ASP A 69 -8.18 -25.36 8.99
C ASP A 69 -7.56 -25.04 10.36
N ALA A 70 -6.23 -25.13 10.47
CA ALA A 70 -5.51 -24.84 11.69
C ALA A 70 -4.97 -23.41 11.75
N ILE A 71 -5.28 -22.52 10.78
CA ILE A 71 -4.66 -21.18 10.67
C ILE A 71 -4.76 -20.35 11.95
N GLU A 72 -5.89 -20.41 12.64
CA GLU A 72 -6.15 -19.69 13.90
C GLU A 72 -5.33 -20.23 15.09
N HIS A 73 -4.61 -21.33 14.89
CA HIS A 73 -3.72 -21.96 15.86
C HIS A 73 -2.25 -21.97 15.41
N MET A 74 -1.92 -21.34 14.27
CA MET A 74 -0.56 -21.31 13.69
C MET A 74 0.30 -20.14 14.18
N GLU A 75 -0.19 -19.33 15.12
CA GLU A 75 0.59 -18.25 15.72
C GLU A 75 1.91 -18.78 16.31
N TYR A 76 3.00 -18.08 16.04
CA TYR A 76 4.31 -18.41 16.57
C TYR A 76 4.41 -18.00 18.06
N LYS A 77 4.41 -18.99 18.95
CA LYS A 77 4.33 -18.78 20.40
C LYS A 77 5.66 -18.55 21.12
N ARG A 78 6.80 -18.75 20.46
CA ARG A 78 8.11 -18.57 21.12
C ARG A 78 8.45 -17.08 21.20
N PRO A 79 9.08 -16.62 22.30
CA PRO A 79 9.49 -15.23 22.42
C PRO A 79 10.49 -14.86 21.32
N VAL A 80 10.25 -13.73 20.66
CA VAL A 80 11.14 -13.16 19.65
C VAL A 80 11.84 -11.96 20.27
N LYS A 81 13.16 -12.05 20.45
CA LYS A 81 13.96 -10.95 21.03
C LYS A 81 14.08 -9.77 20.05
N SER A 82 14.29 -10.05 18.77
CA SER A 82 14.40 -9.07 17.70
C SER A 82 14.04 -9.69 16.36
N PHE A 83 13.61 -8.84 15.42
CA PHE A 83 13.41 -9.17 14.03
C PHE A 83 14.23 -8.19 13.18
N THR A 84 14.97 -8.70 12.20
CA THR A 84 15.79 -7.89 11.31
C THR A 84 15.54 -8.36 9.90
N GLU A 85 15.16 -7.41 9.05
CA GLU A 85 14.93 -7.62 7.63
C GLU A 85 15.94 -6.81 6.84
N ILE A 86 16.53 -7.45 5.83
CA ILE A 86 17.36 -6.79 4.84
C ILE A 86 16.55 -6.72 3.57
N HIS A 87 16.35 -5.51 3.05
CA HIS A 87 15.57 -5.28 1.86
C HIS A 87 16.27 -4.25 0.95
N ILE A 88 16.03 -4.34 -0.35
CA ILE A 88 16.43 -3.26 -1.28
C ILE A 88 15.58 -2.02 -1.03
N GLU A 89 16.09 -0.84 -1.37
CA GLU A 89 15.39 0.43 -1.09
C GLU A 89 14.03 0.54 -1.80
N GLN A 90 13.91 -0.02 -3.01
CA GLN A 90 12.80 0.23 -3.97
C GLN A 90 12.59 1.71 -4.31
N GLY A 91 13.49 2.59 -3.87
CA GLY A 91 13.53 4.01 -4.13
C GLY A 91 14.80 4.42 -4.88
N LYS A 92 15.09 5.71 -4.85
CA LYS A 92 16.25 6.32 -5.51
C LYS A 92 17.13 7.12 -4.55
N VAL A 93 16.80 7.15 -3.26
CA VAL A 93 17.50 7.95 -2.25
C VAL A 93 18.93 7.46 -2.08
N LEU A 94 19.18 6.15 -1.92
CA LEU A 94 20.52 5.61 -1.74
C LEU A 94 21.38 5.82 -3.01
N GLU A 95 20.79 5.64 -4.19
CA GLU A 95 21.45 5.92 -5.46
C GLU A 95 21.79 7.41 -5.59
N HIS A 96 20.83 8.30 -5.35
CA HIS A 96 21.00 9.75 -5.44
C HIS A 96 22.04 10.27 -4.44
N GLU A 97 22.03 9.75 -3.23
CA GLU A 97 22.95 10.09 -2.15
C GLU A 97 24.31 9.37 -2.24
N ALA A 98 24.47 8.48 -3.23
CA ALA A 98 25.64 7.61 -3.39
C ALA A 98 26.00 6.82 -2.10
N LYS A 99 24.98 6.35 -1.37
CA LYS A 99 25.14 5.58 -0.12
C LYS A 99 24.83 4.10 -0.36
N PRO A 100 25.67 3.16 0.13
CA PRO A 100 25.42 1.72 -0.09
C PRO A 100 24.42 1.11 0.89
N ILE A 101 24.20 1.72 2.05
CA ILE A 101 23.36 1.19 3.14
C ILE A 101 22.49 2.31 3.70
N GLY A 102 21.20 2.03 3.88
CA GLY A 102 20.26 2.86 4.61
C GLY A 102 19.83 2.19 5.91
N ILE A 103 19.73 2.95 6.99
CA ILE A 103 19.12 2.50 8.25
C ILE A 103 17.67 2.97 8.25
N VAL A 104 16.74 2.02 8.11
CA VAL A 104 15.30 2.31 8.09
C VAL A 104 14.86 2.76 9.49
N THR A 105 14.33 3.98 9.58
CA THR A 105 13.85 4.57 10.85
C THR A 105 12.33 4.41 11.03
N GLY A 106 11.59 4.18 9.94
CA GLY A 106 10.15 3.98 9.95
C GLY A 106 9.62 3.58 8.58
N ILE A 107 8.38 3.10 8.54
CA ILE A 107 7.65 2.75 7.32
C ILE A 107 6.49 3.74 7.18
N GLY A 108 6.38 4.38 6.03
CA GLY A 108 5.29 5.33 5.76
C GLY A 108 3.93 4.62 5.77
N ALA A 109 3.10 4.91 6.77
CA ALA A 109 1.76 4.36 6.88
C ALA A 109 0.85 5.02 5.82
N PRO A 110 0.12 4.24 5.00
CA PRO A 110 -0.76 4.79 3.99
C PRO A 110 -2.13 5.17 4.55
N GLU A 111 -2.59 6.37 4.22
CA GLU A 111 -3.99 6.80 4.31
C GLU A 111 -4.53 6.88 2.87
N ARG A 112 -5.60 6.14 2.58
CA ARG A 112 -6.17 6.04 1.22
C ARG A 112 -7.65 6.35 1.24
N PHE A 113 -8.07 7.27 0.37
CA PHE A 113 -9.47 7.68 0.29
C PHE A 113 -9.85 8.13 -1.12
N TYR A 114 -11.17 8.17 -1.35
CA TYR A 114 -11.74 8.73 -2.57
C TYR A 114 -12.33 10.11 -2.30
N VAL A 115 -12.05 11.07 -3.19
CA VAL A 115 -12.67 12.40 -3.20
C VAL A 115 -13.59 12.48 -4.41
N THR A 116 -14.85 12.85 -4.19
CA THR A 116 -15.82 13.06 -5.28
C THR A 116 -16.13 14.54 -5.41
N ILE A 117 -15.75 15.13 -6.54
CA ILE A 117 -16.06 16.51 -6.91
C ILE A 117 -17.30 16.48 -7.79
N ARG A 118 -18.29 17.31 -7.44
CA ARG A 118 -19.53 17.47 -8.21
C ARG A 118 -19.62 18.88 -8.78
N GLY A 119 -19.96 18.93 -10.05
CA GLY A 119 -20.22 20.13 -10.84
C GLY A 119 -21.47 19.93 -11.68
N ASN A 120 -21.56 20.64 -12.80
CA ASN A 120 -22.68 20.56 -13.74
C ASN A 120 -22.18 20.13 -15.12
N ALA A 121 -22.76 19.06 -15.65
CA ALA A 121 -22.48 18.64 -17.01
C ALA A 121 -23.22 19.56 -17.99
N ASP A 122 -22.47 20.24 -18.86
CA ASP A 122 -22.98 21.29 -19.74
C ASP A 122 -22.23 21.31 -21.09
N HIS A 123 -22.80 21.96 -22.10
CA HIS A 123 -22.18 22.04 -23.43
C HIS A 123 -20.94 22.95 -23.43
N SER A 124 -19.76 22.41 -23.77
CA SER A 124 -18.48 23.12 -23.62
C SER A 124 -18.34 24.37 -24.51
N GLY A 125 -19.07 24.44 -25.61
CA GLY A 125 -19.08 25.60 -26.52
C GLY A 125 -20.17 26.63 -26.24
N ALA A 126 -21.22 26.28 -25.48
CA ALA A 126 -22.40 27.13 -25.32
C ALA A 126 -22.49 27.77 -23.93
N THR A 127 -21.91 27.13 -22.92
CA THR A 127 -21.94 27.63 -21.54
C THR A 127 -20.83 28.65 -21.30
N PRO A 128 -21.14 29.92 -21.01
CA PRO A 128 -20.15 30.95 -20.69
C PRO A 128 -19.30 30.58 -19.47
N MET A 129 -18.03 31.01 -19.45
CA MET A 129 -17.07 30.62 -18.41
C MET A 129 -17.52 30.98 -16.98
N ASN A 130 -18.19 32.13 -16.81
CA ASN A 130 -18.68 32.61 -15.52
C ASN A 130 -19.91 31.85 -14.98
N LEU A 131 -20.51 30.95 -15.79
CA LEU A 131 -21.67 30.14 -15.40
C LEU A 131 -21.30 28.66 -15.19
N ARG A 132 -20.02 28.29 -15.34
CA ARG A 132 -19.58 26.89 -15.24
C ARG A 132 -19.37 26.47 -13.80
N HIS A 133 -19.78 25.24 -13.52
CA HIS A 133 -19.37 24.47 -12.35
C HIS A 133 -18.58 23.25 -12.85
N ASP A 134 -17.35 23.48 -13.30
CA ASP A 134 -16.51 22.44 -13.92
C ASP A 134 -15.81 21.57 -12.86
N ALA A 135 -16.22 20.30 -12.77
CA ALA A 135 -15.68 19.38 -11.78
C ALA A 135 -14.21 19.01 -12.03
N LEU A 136 -13.75 18.98 -13.29
CA LEU A 136 -12.38 18.63 -13.63
C LEU A 136 -11.42 19.78 -13.34
N CYS A 137 -11.83 21.03 -13.61
CA CYS A 137 -11.08 22.21 -13.18
C CYS A 137 -11.00 22.32 -11.65
N GLY A 138 -12.05 21.91 -10.93
CA GLY A 138 -12.01 21.81 -9.47
C GLY A 138 -11.04 20.73 -8.99
N ALA A 139 -11.10 19.55 -9.61
CA ALA A 139 -10.23 18.43 -9.31
C ALA A 139 -8.75 18.73 -9.57
N SER A 140 -8.40 19.44 -10.66
CA SER A 140 -7.00 19.78 -10.95
C SER A 140 -6.37 20.68 -9.88
N LYS A 141 -7.15 21.60 -9.29
CA LYS A 141 -6.69 22.42 -8.16
C LYS A 141 -6.43 21.57 -6.92
N ILE A 142 -7.27 20.57 -6.66
CA ILE A 142 -7.06 19.62 -5.54
C ILE A 142 -5.81 18.79 -5.77
N ILE A 143 -5.60 18.28 -7.00
CA ILE A 143 -4.40 17.50 -7.35
C ILE A 143 -3.13 18.30 -7.09
N LEU A 144 -3.06 19.54 -7.61
CA LEU A 144 -1.90 20.41 -7.41
C LEU A 144 -1.73 20.81 -5.94
N GLY A 145 -2.84 21.06 -5.22
CA GLY A 145 -2.78 21.38 -3.79
C GLY A 145 -2.27 20.22 -2.93
N ILE A 146 -2.60 18.97 -3.29
CA ILE A 146 -2.07 17.79 -2.60
C ILE A 146 -0.55 17.68 -2.80
N GLU A 147 -0.08 17.86 -4.04
CA GLU A 147 1.36 17.86 -4.34
C GLU A 147 2.10 18.97 -3.59
N GLU A 148 1.56 20.19 -3.63
CA GLU A 148 2.11 21.36 -2.94
C GLU A 148 2.21 21.12 -1.42
N ILE A 149 1.09 20.75 -0.77
CA ILE A 149 1.05 20.54 0.68
C ILE A 149 2.00 19.43 1.11
N ALA A 150 2.03 18.30 0.38
CA ALA A 150 2.95 17.20 0.70
C ALA A 150 4.42 17.63 0.57
N SER A 151 4.75 18.40 -0.48
CA SER A 151 6.11 18.90 -0.69
C SER A 151 6.59 19.90 0.37
N MET A 152 5.67 20.56 1.07
CA MET A 152 5.99 21.48 2.18
C MET A 152 6.36 20.77 3.47
N GLN A 153 6.11 19.45 3.59
CA GLN A 153 6.41 18.68 4.79
C GLN A 153 7.76 17.97 4.64
N GLU A 154 8.81 18.55 5.22
CA GLU A 154 10.18 18.00 5.16
C GLU A 154 10.48 17.08 6.36
N GLU A 155 9.97 17.41 7.55
CA GLU A 155 10.27 16.69 8.79
C GLU A 155 9.02 16.47 9.66
N PRO A 156 8.40 15.28 9.63
CA PRO A 156 8.75 14.11 8.83
C PRO A 156 8.26 14.24 7.38
N PRO A 157 8.94 13.61 6.41
CA PRO A 157 8.55 13.69 5.02
C PRO A 157 7.16 13.08 4.80
N VAL A 158 6.34 13.77 4.03
CA VAL A 158 5.04 13.30 3.56
C VAL A 158 5.11 13.10 2.05
N VAL A 159 4.55 11.99 1.57
CA VAL A 159 4.29 11.80 0.14
C VAL A 159 2.79 11.78 -0.08
N GLY A 160 2.32 12.59 -1.03
CA GLY A 160 0.92 12.63 -1.45
C GLY A 160 0.82 12.32 -2.94
N THR A 161 -0.11 11.46 -3.32
CA THR A 161 -0.28 11.05 -4.72
C THR A 161 -1.75 10.90 -5.07
N VAL A 162 -2.17 11.53 -6.16
CA VAL A 162 -3.46 11.23 -6.81
C VAL A 162 -3.21 10.27 -7.95
N GLY A 163 -3.44 8.98 -7.70
CA GLY A 163 -3.15 7.90 -8.66
C GLY A 163 -4.32 7.53 -9.57
N VAL A 164 -5.54 7.97 -9.23
CA VAL A 164 -6.76 7.65 -9.97
C VAL A 164 -7.55 8.92 -10.24
N VAL A 165 -7.97 9.12 -11.49
CA VAL A 165 -8.86 10.20 -11.92
C VAL A 165 -9.93 9.62 -12.84
N GLU A 166 -11.18 9.57 -12.37
CA GLU A 166 -12.34 9.15 -13.15
C GLU A 166 -13.19 10.38 -13.48
N VAL A 167 -13.32 10.71 -14.77
CA VAL A 167 -14.04 11.91 -15.23
C VAL A 167 -15.37 11.51 -15.89
N VAL A 168 -16.47 12.14 -15.47
CA VAL A 168 -17.81 11.87 -15.99
C VAL A 168 -18.40 13.16 -16.61
N PRO A 169 -18.92 13.12 -17.86
CA PRO A 169 -19.08 11.95 -18.72
C PRO A 169 -17.83 11.55 -19.53
N GLY A 170 -16.76 12.35 -19.51
CA GLY A 170 -15.54 12.04 -20.25
C GLY A 170 -15.63 12.32 -21.77
N ALA A 171 -16.47 13.27 -22.17
CA ALA A 171 -16.63 13.69 -23.57
C ALA A 171 -15.98 15.05 -23.81
N MET A 172 -15.27 15.20 -24.94
CA MET A 172 -14.49 16.40 -25.28
C MET A 172 -15.33 17.68 -25.38
N ASN A 173 -16.61 17.56 -25.76
CA ASN A 173 -17.53 18.67 -25.94
C ASN A 173 -18.46 18.91 -24.73
N VAL A 174 -18.17 18.30 -23.58
CA VAL A 174 -18.99 18.42 -22.36
C VAL A 174 -18.12 18.88 -21.20
N ILE A 175 -18.59 19.90 -20.49
CA ILE A 175 -18.01 20.32 -19.20
C ILE A 175 -18.21 19.17 -18.21
N PRO A 176 -17.16 18.66 -17.55
CA PRO A 176 -17.31 17.54 -16.61
C PRO A 176 -18.21 17.89 -15.41
N GLY A 177 -19.24 17.07 -15.21
CA GLY A 177 -20.19 17.22 -14.11
C GLY A 177 -19.78 16.47 -12.84
N ALA A 178 -18.87 15.50 -12.94
CA ALA A 178 -18.30 14.85 -11.76
C ALA A 178 -16.89 14.32 -12.05
N VAL A 179 -16.05 14.34 -11.01
CA VAL A 179 -14.75 13.68 -11.00
C VAL A 179 -14.56 12.92 -9.69
N LYS A 180 -14.05 11.69 -9.77
CA LYS A 180 -13.63 10.92 -8.61
C LYS A 180 -12.11 10.77 -8.62
N LEU A 181 -11.48 11.17 -7.53
CA LEU A 181 -10.03 11.08 -7.31
C LEU A 181 -9.73 9.97 -6.31
N GLY A 182 -8.71 9.15 -6.58
CA GLY A 182 -8.12 8.23 -5.60
C GLY A 182 -6.81 8.80 -5.06
N VAL A 183 -6.78 9.06 -3.76
CA VAL A 183 -5.66 9.71 -3.07
C VAL A 183 -4.95 8.70 -2.16
N ASP A 184 -3.62 8.65 -2.21
CA ASP A 184 -2.72 7.90 -1.32
C ASP A 184 -1.76 8.90 -0.68
N ILE A 185 -1.82 9.04 0.65
CA ILE A 185 -0.91 9.88 1.44
C ILE A 185 -0.15 8.96 2.39
N ARG A 186 1.17 9.14 2.52
CA ARG A 186 1.99 8.36 3.45
C ARG A 186 2.90 9.25 4.29
N SER A 187 3.01 8.90 5.56
CA SER A 187 3.97 9.50 6.50
C SER A 187 4.42 8.47 7.52
N ILE A 188 5.62 8.65 8.07
CA ILE A 188 6.11 7.90 9.24
C ILE A 188 5.54 8.44 10.56
N SER A 189 4.80 9.56 10.52
CA SER A 189 4.20 10.21 11.68
C SER A 189 2.70 10.40 11.53
N LYS A 190 1.98 10.27 12.64
CA LYS A 190 0.53 10.50 12.71
C LYS A 190 0.12 11.97 12.79
N VAL A 191 1.06 12.86 13.09
CA VAL A 191 0.80 14.30 13.34
C VAL A 191 1.27 15.21 12.20
N ALA A 192 1.80 14.62 11.12
CA ALA A 192 2.23 15.33 9.93
C ALA A 192 1.04 15.88 9.13
#